data_AF-A0AB36J1G4-F1
#
_entry.id   AF-A0AB36J1G4-F1
#
_cell.length_a   1.000
_cell.length_b   1.000
_cell.length_c   1.000
_cell.angle_alpha   90.00
_cell.angle_beta   90.00
_cell.angle_gamma   90.00
#
_symmetry.space_group_name_H-M   'P 1'
#
loop_
_entity.id
_entity.type
_entity.pdbx_description
1 polymer ?
#
loop_
_entity_poly.entity_id
_entity_poly.type
_entity_poly.pdbx_seq_one_letter_code
_entity_poly.pdbx_strand_id
1 'polypeptide(L)'
;MATFTRRAALAALGAGTVLGIGYALRGVFGSSVPRVRLTDGGMMGASPADMSLYMDMFNRHTEITRTVEEIPGGVRTTTESNAPDLAAKLHAHVSSMYSHLGQGSEVMCMSQSLPTLFRNAGGYRRQLTLTPTGVIAEEISDNPVLTETIRAHAREVSGFVRDGMPAMMQGMMGGSGGMMGPGGMMGPGGMMGPGGRP
;
A
#
# COMPACT_ATOMS: atom_id res chain seq x y z
N MET A 1 -29.81 -11.54 55.71
CA MET A 1 -28.79 -10.90 54.85
C MET A 1 -27.80 -10.20 55.77
N ALA A 2 -26.52 -10.50 55.60
CA ALA A 2 -25.50 -10.40 56.62
C ALA A 2 -24.96 -8.97 56.83
N THR A 3 -24.88 -8.56 58.10
CA THR A 3 -24.01 -7.50 58.60
C THR A 3 -23.03 -8.12 59.57
N PHE A 4 -21.74 -8.04 59.29
CA PHE A 4 -20.69 -8.21 60.29
C PHE A 4 -19.52 -7.28 60.00
N THR A 5 -19.29 -6.38 60.95
CA THR A 5 -18.13 -5.49 61.04
C THR A 5 -17.16 -6.05 62.07
N ARG A 6 -15.87 -5.67 61.92
CA ARG A 6 -14.76 -5.64 62.90
C ARG A 6 -13.75 -6.79 62.86
N ARG A 7 -12.48 -6.41 62.68
CA ARG A 7 -11.32 -6.55 63.63
C ARG A 7 -10.05 -6.09 62.87
N ALA A 8 -9.31 -5.07 63.31
CA ALA A 8 -8.26 -5.10 64.36
C ALA A 8 -7.14 -6.11 63.99
N ALA A 9 -5.83 -5.87 64.08
CA ALA A 9 -5.02 -4.78 64.60
C ALA A 9 -3.56 -4.99 64.11
N LEU A 10 -2.72 -4.05 64.53
CA LEU A 10 -1.32 -3.76 64.23
C LEU A 10 -0.26 -4.87 64.44
N ALA A 11 0.85 -4.64 63.70
CA ALA A 11 2.26 -4.73 64.07
C ALA A 11 2.98 -6.09 64.13
N ALA A 12 4.03 -6.23 63.31
CA ALA A 12 5.35 -6.66 63.76
C ALA A 12 6.44 -6.11 62.82
N LEU A 13 7.41 -5.40 63.41
CA LEU A 13 8.64 -4.95 62.79
C LEU A 13 9.58 -6.14 62.58
N GLY A 14 10.17 -6.25 61.39
CA GLY A 14 11.31 -7.12 61.11
C GLY A 14 12.44 -6.30 60.51
N ALA A 15 13.45 -5.98 61.31
CA ALA A 15 14.70 -5.40 60.86
C ALA A 15 15.52 -6.49 60.13
N GLY A 16 16.02 -6.17 58.94
CA GLY A 16 16.91 -7.04 58.19
C GLY A 16 17.66 -6.22 57.14
N THR A 17 18.93 -5.99 57.40
CA THR A 17 19.86 -5.20 56.61
C THR A 17 20.36 -5.94 55.37
N VAL A 18 21.10 -5.19 54.55
CA VAL A 18 22.24 -5.56 53.69
C VAL A 18 21.99 -5.69 52.16
N LEU A 19 22.85 -4.92 51.46
CA LEU A 19 23.41 -5.08 50.11
C LEU A 19 22.68 -4.45 48.93
N GLY A 20 23.08 -3.20 48.66
CA GLY A 20 23.15 -2.70 47.30
C GLY A 20 24.20 -3.45 46.49
N ILE A 21 23.79 -3.97 45.33
CA ILE A 21 24.63 -4.25 44.17
C ILE A 21 23.79 -3.87 42.96
N GLY A 22 23.83 -2.59 42.61
CA GLY A 22 23.11 -2.04 41.46
C GLY A 22 24.09 -1.31 40.56
N TYR A 23 25.00 -2.02 39.90
CA TYR A 23 25.63 -1.55 38.67
C TYR A 23 26.37 -2.69 37.94
N ALA A 24 26.28 -2.66 36.62
CA ALA A 24 27.03 -3.43 35.62
C ALA A 24 26.57 -4.86 35.27
N LEU A 25 25.56 -4.94 34.40
CA LEU A 25 25.57 -5.88 33.27
C LEU A 25 25.29 -5.10 31.98
N ARG A 26 26.36 -4.48 31.48
CA ARG A 26 26.47 -3.93 30.13
C ARG A 26 27.13 -5.01 29.28
N GLY A 27 26.40 -5.59 28.34
CA GLY A 27 26.97 -6.41 27.27
C GLY A 27 26.29 -7.76 27.10
N VAL A 28 26.10 -8.13 25.82
CA VAL A 28 25.51 -9.37 25.32
C VAL A 28 23.98 -9.35 25.32
N PHE A 29 23.40 -8.75 24.28
CA PHE A 29 22.42 -9.35 23.37
C PHE A 29 22.04 -8.26 22.37
N GLY A 30 23.02 -7.83 21.57
CA GLY A 30 22.72 -7.15 20.32
C GLY A 30 22.01 -8.17 19.46
N SER A 31 20.68 -8.09 19.42
CA SER A 31 19.85 -8.91 18.55
C SER A 31 20.27 -8.59 17.12
N SER A 32 21.14 -9.42 16.56
CA SER A 32 21.26 -9.58 15.13
C SER A 32 19.91 -10.09 14.65
N VAL A 33 18.96 -9.18 14.43
CA VAL A 33 17.79 -9.44 13.62
C VAL A 33 18.35 -9.93 12.29
N PRO A 34 18.14 -11.21 11.91
CA PRO A 34 18.47 -11.62 10.57
C PRO A 34 17.53 -10.80 9.70
N ARG A 35 18.08 -9.78 9.04
CA ARG A 35 17.43 -9.12 7.91
C ARG A 35 17.38 -10.15 6.81
N VAL A 36 16.42 -11.05 6.90
CA VAL A 36 16.06 -11.92 5.80
C VAL A 36 15.52 -10.98 4.73
N ARG A 37 16.41 -10.55 3.82
CA ARG A 37 15.98 -10.07 2.51
C ARG A 37 15.46 -11.30 1.78
N LEU A 38 14.21 -11.65 2.01
CA LEU A 38 13.46 -12.46 1.06
C LEU A 38 13.25 -11.55 -0.15
N THR A 39 14.09 -11.74 -1.16
CA THR A 39 13.79 -11.33 -2.53
C THR A 39 12.66 -12.22 -3.04
N ASP A 40 11.47 -12.15 -2.43
CA ASP A 40 10.22 -12.64 -3.01
C ASP A 40 9.66 -11.56 -3.96
N GLY A 41 10.56 -10.95 -4.73
CA GLY A 41 10.23 -9.94 -5.72
C GLY A 41 9.53 -10.61 -6.88
N GLY A 42 8.22 -10.83 -6.75
CA GLY A 42 7.38 -11.12 -7.90
C GLY A 42 7.44 -9.97 -8.91
N MET A 43 6.85 -10.17 -10.09
CA MET A 43 6.91 -9.18 -11.17
C MET A 43 6.50 -7.79 -10.66
N MET A 44 7.44 -6.84 -10.73
CA MET A 44 7.24 -5.44 -10.31
C MET A 44 6.81 -5.23 -8.85
N GLY A 45 7.29 -6.10 -7.93
CA GLY A 45 7.15 -5.91 -6.48
C GLY A 45 5.86 -6.42 -5.85
N ALA A 46 4.98 -7.05 -6.64
CA ALA A 46 3.83 -7.79 -6.15
C ALA A 46 4.14 -9.29 -6.10
N SER A 47 3.78 -9.97 -5.00
CA SER A 47 3.93 -11.43 -4.92
C SER A 47 2.92 -12.16 -5.83
N PRO A 48 3.12 -13.45 -6.16
CA PRO A 48 2.11 -14.23 -6.89
C PRO A 48 0.74 -14.26 -6.18
N ALA A 49 0.73 -14.24 -4.84
CA ALA A 49 -0.49 -14.16 -4.05
C ALA A 49 -1.20 -12.80 -4.22
N ASP A 50 -0.43 -11.70 -4.21
CA ASP A 50 -0.96 -10.36 -4.49
C ASP A 50 -1.56 -10.31 -5.90
N MET A 51 -0.88 -10.88 -6.90
CA MET A 51 -1.38 -10.91 -8.28
C MET A 51 -2.69 -11.69 -8.41
N SER A 52 -2.82 -12.84 -7.74
CA SER A 52 -4.07 -13.61 -7.72
C SER A 52 -5.22 -12.80 -7.12
N LEU A 53 -4.93 -12.10 -6.01
CA LEU A 53 -5.90 -11.22 -5.34
C LEU A 53 -6.33 -10.06 -6.25
N TYR A 54 -5.39 -9.43 -6.95
CA TYR A 54 -5.68 -8.36 -7.90
C TYR A 54 -6.61 -8.86 -9.01
N MET A 55 -6.25 -9.97 -9.66
CA MET A 55 -7.04 -10.55 -10.75
C MET A 55 -8.49 -10.80 -10.35
N ASP A 56 -8.71 -11.34 -9.15
CA ASP A 56 -10.07 -11.60 -8.68
C ASP A 56 -10.86 -10.31 -8.42
N MET A 57 -10.25 -9.31 -7.76
CA MET A 57 -10.90 -8.01 -7.52
C MET A 57 -11.21 -7.27 -8.83
N PHE A 58 -10.30 -7.32 -9.81
CA PHE A 58 -10.53 -6.69 -11.12
C PHE A 58 -11.59 -7.41 -11.95
N ASN A 59 -11.69 -8.74 -11.86
CA ASN A 59 -12.77 -9.50 -12.50
C ASN A 59 -14.14 -9.20 -11.88
N ARG A 60 -14.17 -8.91 -10.58
CA ARG A 60 -15.39 -8.63 -9.80
C ARG A 60 -15.58 -7.15 -9.48
N HIS A 61 -14.98 -6.27 -10.28
CA HIS A 61 -14.96 -4.83 -10.02
C HIS A 61 -16.36 -4.21 -9.92
N THR A 62 -17.36 -4.78 -10.61
CA THR A 62 -18.77 -4.36 -10.57
C THR A 62 -19.46 -4.66 -9.23
N GLU A 63 -18.88 -5.53 -8.40
CA GLU A 63 -19.35 -5.81 -7.04
C GLU A 63 -18.68 -4.90 -5.99
N ILE A 64 -17.82 -3.97 -6.43
CA ILE A 64 -17.09 -3.04 -5.57
C ILE A 64 -17.65 -1.64 -5.76
N THR A 65 -18.03 -1.00 -4.66
CA THR A 65 -18.38 0.42 -4.62
C THR A 65 -17.24 1.21 -4.01
N ARG A 66 -16.88 2.33 -4.62
CA ARG A 66 -15.83 3.22 -4.12
C ARG A 66 -16.29 4.66 -4.14
N THR A 67 -16.05 5.38 -3.05
CA THR A 67 -16.23 6.83 -2.95
C THR A 67 -14.92 7.50 -2.56
N VAL A 68 -14.68 8.68 -3.12
CA VAL A 68 -13.51 9.52 -2.82
C VAL A 68 -14.02 10.86 -2.34
N GLU A 69 -13.65 11.23 -1.13
CA GLU A 69 -13.87 12.55 -0.54
C GLU A 69 -12.53 13.28 -0.51
N GLU A 70 -12.45 14.46 -1.12
CA GLU A 70 -11.28 15.32 -0.94
C GLU A 70 -11.35 16.00 0.42
N ILE A 71 -10.27 15.87 1.20
CA ILE A 71 -10.13 16.48 2.52
C ILE A 71 -8.89 17.39 2.54
N PRO A 72 -8.73 18.26 3.54
CA PRO A 72 -7.52 19.08 3.66
C PRO A 72 -6.25 18.22 3.64
N GLY A 73 -5.34 18.52 2.70
CA GLY A 73 -4.07 17.81 2.53
C GLY A 73 -4.15 16.44 1.86
N GLY A 74 -5.33 15.98 1.38
CA GLY A 74 -5.40 14.70 0.67
C GLY A 74 -6.81 14.20 0.40
N VAL A 75 -7.06 12.93 0.77
CA VAL A 75 -8.33 12.23 0.50
C VAL A 75 -8.74 11.32 1.67
N ARG A 76 -10.05 11.12 1.80
CA ARG A 76 -10.67 9.98 2.48
C ARG A 76 -11.34 9.12 1.42
N THR A 77 -11.02 7.84 1.37
CA THR A 77 -11.61 6.90 0.42
C THR A 77 -12.32 5.78 1.16
N THR A 78 -13.49 5.41 0.67
CA THR A 78 -14.27 4.26 1.16
C THR A 78 -14.41 3.29 0.02
N THR A 79 -14.06 2.02 0.23
CA THR A 79 -14.17 0.95 -0.79
C THR A 79 -14.83 -0.26 -0.16
N GLU A 80 -15.96 -0.69 -0.70
CA GLU A 80 -16.86 -1.66 -0.07
C GLU A 80 -17.40 -2.67 -1.06
N SER A 81 -17.77 -3.84 -0.56
CA SER A 81 -18.55 -4.83 -1.27
C SER A 81 -19.55 -5.50 -0.34
N ASN A 82 -20.72 -5.83 -0.88
CA ASN A 82 -21.72 -6.64 -0.16
C ASN A 82 -21.39 -8.13 -0.17
N ALA A 83 -20.45 -8.57 -1.00
CA ALA A 83 -19.96 -9.94 -1.02
C ALA A 83 -18.90 -10.12 0.10
N PRO A 84 -19.16 -10.93 1.15
CA PRO A 84 -18.26 -11.04 2.30
C PRO A 84 -16.86 -11.53 1.92
N ASP A 85 -16.76 -12.40 0.92
CA ASP A 85 -15.48 -12.92 0.44
C ASP A 85 -14.68 -11.84 -0.32
N LEU A 86 -15.35 -10.93 -1.03
CA LEU A 86 -14.71 -9.80 -1.71
C LEU A 86 -14.28 -8.72 -0.71
N ALA A 87 -15.09 -8.46 0.32
CA ALA A 87 -14.70 -7.58 1.43
C ALA A 87 -13.42 -8.09 2.14
N ALA A 88 -13.33 -9.40 2.39
CA ALA A 88 -12.11 -10.00 2.95
C ALA A 88 -10.89 -9.84 2.03
N LYS A 89 -11.08 -9.92 0.70
CA LYS A 89 -10.01 -9.67 -0.28
C LYS A 89 -9.58 -8.21 -0.30
N LEU A 90 -10.51 -7.25 -0.17
CA LEU A 90 -10.18 -5.83 0.01
C LEU A 90 -9.33 -5.61 1.26
N HIS A 91 -9.67 -6.25 2.38
CA HIS A 91 -8.88 -6.18 3.62
C HIS A 91 -7.47 -6.73 3.44
N ALA A 92 -7.35 -7.89 2.81
CA ALA A 92 -6.06 -8.52 2.53
C ALA A 92 -5.19 -7.65 1.60
N HIS A 93 -5.81 -7.09 0.55
CA HIS A 93 -5.15 -6.21 -0.41
C HIS A 93 -4.48 -5.02 0.27
N VAL A 94 -5.28 -4.22 0.97
CA VAL A 94 -4.83 -2.94 1.51
C VAL A 94 -3.84 -3.14 2.66
N SER A 95 -4.03 -4.20 3.46
CA SER A 95 -3.08 -4.60 4.50
C SER A 95 -1.74 -5.00 3.90
N SER A 96 -1.74 -5.79 2.82
CA SER A 96 -0.53 -6.15 2.07
C SER A 96 0.16 -4.88 1.53
N MET A 97 -0.57 -3.98 0.88
CA MET A 97 -0.02 -2.73 0.32
C MET A 97 0.63 -1.83 1.37
N TYR A 98 -0.02 -1.66 2.52
CA TYR A 98 0.54 -0.84 3.59
C TYR A 98 1.76 -1.49 4.25
N SER A 99 1.79 -2.83 4.31
CA SER A 99 2.96 -3.59 4.75
C SER A 99 4.15 -3.38 3.80
N HIS A 100 3.92 -3.49 2.49
CA HIS A 100 4.93 -3.20 1.45
C HIS A 100 5.48 -1.78 1.57
N LEU A 101 4.60 -0.78 1.78
CA LEU A 101 5.00 0.61 2.03
C LEU A 101 5.89 0.75 3.27
N GLY A 102 5.56 0.06 4.36
CA GLY A 102 6.37 0.07 5.58
C GLY A 102 7.74 -0.59 5.42
N GLN A 103 7.85 -1.57 4.53
CA GLN A 103 9.09 -2.31 4.24
C GLN A 103 9.94 -1.67 3.14
N GLY A 104 9.39 -0.68 2.41
CA GLY A 104 10.03 -0.08 1.23
C GLY A 104 10.05 -1.02 0.02
N SER A 105 9.13 -1.99 -0.04
CA SER A 105 8.94 -2.87 -1.19
C SER A 105 8.02 -2.18 -2.20
N GLU A 106 8.57 -1.59 -3.27
CA GLU A 106 7.79 -0.82 -4.23
C GLU A 106 6.89 -1.73 -5.07
N VAL A 107 5.59 -1.46 -5.08
CA VAL A 107 4.62 -2.09 -5.99
C VAL A 107 4.40 -1.15 -7.17
N MET A 108 4.83 -1.54 -8.37
CA MET A 108 4.90 -0.64 -9.53
C MET A 108 4.01 -1.01 -10.72
N CYS A 109 3.41 -2.21 -10.75
CA CYS A 109 2.85 -2.76 -11.99
C CYS A 109 1.61 -2.10 -12.56
N MET A 110 0.92 -1.21 -11.83
CA MET A 110 -0.45 -0.82 -12.20
C MET A 110 -0.78 0.67 -12.09
N SER A 111 0.03 1.48 -11.42
CA SER A 111 -0.30 2.89 -11.13
C SER A 111 0.92 3.79 -11.38
N GLN A 112 0.68 4.95 -11.99
CA GLN A 112 1.73 5.95 -12.24
C GLN A 112 2.07 6.73 -10.96
N SER A 113 1.10 6.89 -10.06
CA SER A 113 1.28 7.58 -8.78
C SER A 113 2.00 6.73 -7.73
N LEU A 114 1.82 5.39 -7.74
CA LEU A 114 2.35 4.51 -6.69
C LEU A 114 3.87 4.63 -6.51
N PRO A 115 4.73 4.59 -7.54
CA PRO A 115 6.18 4.70 -7.35
C PRO A 115 6.58 5.97 -6.58
N THR A 116 5.92 7.09 -6.84
CA THR A 116 6.17 8.35 -6.12
C THR A 116 5.70 8.26 -4.66
N LEU A 117 4.54 7.67 -4.39
CA LEU A 117 4.04 7.47 -3.02
C LEU A 117 4.91 6.51 -2.22
N PHE A 118 5.42 5.44 -2.85
CA PHE A 118 6.33 4.48 -2.20
C PHE A 118 7.66 5.15 -1.83
N ARG A 119 8.30 5.87 -2.76
CA ARG A 119 9.55 6.59 -2.49
C ARG A 119 9.42 7.68 -1.43
N ASN A 120 8.20 8.19 -1.22
CA ASN A 120 7.89 9.23 -0.24
C ASN A 120 7.00 8.72 0.91
N ALA A 121 7.08 7.42 1.26
CA ALA A 121 6.22 6.81 2.28
C ALA A 121 6.24 7.54 3.64
N GLY A 122 7.35 8.20 4.01
CA GLY A 122 7.46 9.01 5.22
C GLY A 122 6.91 10.44 5.11
N GLY A 123 6.54 10.89 3.91
CA GLY A 123 6.11 12.27 3.62
C GLY A 123 4.60 12.52 3.72
N TYR A 124 3.81 11.50 4.07
CA TYR A 124 2.37 11.61 4.25
C TYR A 124 1.89 10.65 5.34
N ARG A 125 0.84 11.09 6.04
CA ARG A 125 0.14 10.31 7.07
C ARG A 125 -0.90 9.44 6.40
N ARG A 126 -1.06 8.23 6.93
CA ARG A 126 -2.04 7.26 6.46
C ARG A 126 -2.78 6.67 7.65
N GLN A 127 -4.09 6.57 7.55
CA GLN A 127 -4.93 5.89 8.53
C GLN A 127 -5.83 4.90 7.79
N LEU A 128 -5.84 3.66 8.27
CA LEU A 128 -6.60 2.56 7.69
C LEU A 128 -7.61 2.08 8.71
N THR A 129 -8.88 2.01 8.31
CA THR A 129 -9.98 1.48 9.14
C THR A 129 -10.70 0.40 8.35
N LEU A 130 -10.62 -0.84 8.82
CA LEU A 130 -11.40 -1.95 8.26
C LEU A 130 -12.85 -1.83 8.74
N THR A 131 -13.80 -1.97 7.81
CA THR A 131 -15.24 -2.03 8.08
C THR A 131 -15.76 -3.45 7.81
N PRO A 132 -16.97 -3.82 8.24
CA PRO A 132 -17.55 -5.13 7.94
C PRO A 132 -17.67 -5.41 6.44
N THR A 133 -17.86 -4.37 5.63
CA THR A 133 -18.13 -4.41 4.18
C THR A 133 -16.91 -4.02 3.34
N GLY A 134 -15.81 -3.56 3.94
CA GLY A 134 -14.68 -3.06 3.19
C GLY A 134 -13.72 -2.22 4.01
N VAL A 135 -13.30 -1.07 3.49
CA VAL A 135 -12.22 -0.29 4.07
C VAL A 135 -12.39 1.21 3.86
N ILE A 136 -12.01 1.97 4.88
CA ILE A 136 -11.81 3.41 4.81
C ILE A 136 -10.31 3.70 4.93
N ALA A 137 -9.75 4.43 3.97
CA ALA A 137 -8.36 4.87 3.98
C ALA A 137 -8.30 6.40 3.89
N GLU A 138 -7.59 7.01 4.84
CA GLU A 138 -7.28 8.43 4.84
C GLU A 138 -5.78 8.62 4.59
N GLU A 139 -5.46 9.48 3.62
CA GLU A 139 -4.09 9.77 3.22
C GLU A 139 -3.92 11.29 3.12
N ILE A 140 -2.99 11.85 3.90
CA ILE A 140 -2.86 13.30 4.08
C ILE A 140 -1.39 13.71 4.09
N SER A 141 -1.04 14.75 3.37
CA SER A 141 0.28 15.39 3.38
C SER A 141 0.17 16.90 3.55
N ASP A 142 1.19 17.50 4.16
CA ASP A 142 1.36 18.96 4.19
C ASP A 142 2.16 19.44 2.95
N ASN A 143 2.73 18.51 2.17
CA ASN A 143 3.40 18.80 0.91
C ASN A 143 2.36 18.84 -0.23
N PRO A 144 2.22 19.95 -0.97
CA PRO A 144 1.23 20.07 -2.04
C PRO A 144 1.46 19.09 -3.20
N VAL A 145 2.72 18.74 -3.49
CA VAL A 145 3.05 17.76 -4.55
C VAL A 145 2.59 16.36 -4.14
N LEU A 146 2.81 15.96 -2.89
CA LEU A 146 2.34 14.67 -2.37
C LEU A 146 0.83 14.64 -2.24
N THR A 147 0.20 15.74 -1.83
CA THR A 147 -1.26 15.88 -1.81
C THR A 147 -1.86 15.61 -3.18
N GLU A 148 -1.30 16.20 -4.24
CA GLU A 148 -1.79 15.96 -5.60
C GLU A 148 -1.51 14.53 -6.06
N THR A 149 -0.37 13.95 -5.68
CA THR A 149 -0.04 12.56 -6.00
C THR A 149 -1.02 11.58 -5.32
N ILE A 150 -1.41 11.83 -4.07
CA ILE A 150 -2.43 11.06 -3.33
C ILE A 150 -3.78 11.15 -4.05
N ARG A 151 -4.19 12.35 -4.47
CA ARG A 151 -5.44 12.55 -5.21
C ARG A 151 -5.43 11.87 -6.58
N ALA A 152 -4.30 11.94 -7.29
CA ALA A 152 -4.11 11.23 -8.55
C ALA A 152 -4.24 9.71 -8.34
N HIS A 153 -3.61 9.17 -7.30
CA HIS A 153 -3.76 7.77 -6.95
C HIS A 153 -5.20 7.37 -6.68
N ALA A 154 -5.93 8.18 -5.88
CA ALA A 154 -7.33 7.91 -5.59
C ALA A 154 -8.22 7.87 -6.85
N ARG A 155 -7.93 8.72 -7.84
CA ARG A 155 -8.59 8.71 -9.15
C ARG A 155 -8.23 7.49 -9.98
N GLU A 156 -6.95 7.09 -10.02
CA GLU A 156 -6.51 5.87 -10.72
C GLU A 156 -7.22 4.62 -10.16
N VAL A 157 -7.27 4.47 -8.83
CA VAL A 157 -7.96 3.36 -8.17
C VAL A 157 -9.47 3.39 -8.44
N SER A 158 -10.07 4.58 -8.55
CA SER A 158 -11.48 4.70 -8.96
C SER A 158 -11.69 4.25 -10.41
N GLY A 159 -10.71 4.49 -11.29
CA GLY A 159 -10.69 3.93 -12.64
C GLY A 159 -10.62 2.40 -12.64
N PHE A 160 -9.80 1.80 -11.77
CA PHE A 160 -9.73 0.34 -11.60
C PHE A 160 -11.05 -0.29 -11.17
N VAL A 161 -11.74 0.32 -10.20
CA VAL A 161 -13.07 -0.14 -9.77
C VAL A 161 -14.11 0.02 -10.89
N ARG A 162 -14.02 1.10 -11.68
CA ARG A 162 -14.98 1.37 -12.77
C ARG A 162 -14.78 0.45 -13.96
N ASP A 163 -13.54 0.21 -14.38
CA ASP A 163 -13.22 -0.43 -15.66
C ASP A 163 -12.68 -1.86 -15.51
N GLY A 164 -12.27 -2.29 -14.32
CA GLY A 164 -11.80 -3.64 -14.06
C GLY A 164 -10.55 -4.02 -14.85
N MET A 165 -10.58 -5.21 -15.44
CA MET A 165 -9.46 -5.83 -16.18
C MET A 165 -8.86 -4.93 -17.28
N PRO A 166 -9.64 -4.24 -18.13
CA PRO A 166 -9.10 -3.25 -19.09
C PRO A 166 -8.14 -2.23 -18.47
N ALA A 167 -8.50 -1.61 -17.34
CA ALA A 167 -7.67 -0.59 -16.72
C ALA A 167 -6.41 -1.19 -16.08
N MET A 168 -6.49 -2.41 -15.53
CA MET A 168 -5.31 -3.17 -15.10
C MET A 168 -4.32 -3.39 -16.25
N MET A 169 -4.80 -3.88 -17.39
CA MET A 169 -3.96 -4.15 -18.57
C MET A 169 -3.30 -2.88 -19.11
N GLN A 170 -4.05 -1.77 -19.13
CA GLN A 170 -3.53 -0.47 -19.51
C GLN A 170 -2.43 0.01 -18.54
N GLY A 171 -2.61 -0.19 -17.23
CA GLY A 171 -1.59 0.12 -16.23
C GLY A 171 -0.30 -0.67 -16.43
N MET A 172 -0.42 -1.97 -16.73
CA MET A 172 0.71 -2.86 -16.99
C MET A 172 1.44 -2.53 -18.30
N MET A 173 0.71 -2.21 -19.38
CA MET A 173 1.32 -1.81 -20.65
C MET A 173 1.90 -0.39 -20.59
N GLY A 174 1.16 0.56 -20.02
CA GLY A 174 1.54 1.97 -19.88
C GLY A 174 2.66 2.22 -18.88
N GLY A 175 2.82 1.37 -17.85
CA GLY A 175 3.90 1.42 -16.87
C GLY A 175 5.30 1.09 -17.44
N SER A 176 5.37 0.53 -18.65
CA SER A 176 6.61 0.30 -19.40
C SER A 176 6.79 1.22 -20.61
N GLY A 177 5.85 2.15 -20.84
CA GLY A 177 5.70 2.91 -22.09
C GLY A 177 6.39 4.28 -22.16
N GLY A 178 7.31 4.59 -21.25
CA GLY A 178 8.06 5.85 -21.22
C GLY A 178 9.21 6.00 -22.23
N MET A 179 9.37 5.05 -23.17
CA MET A 179 10.39 5.09 -24.23
C MET A 179 9.82 4.57 -25.56
N MET A 180 8.75 5.19 -26.07
CA MET A 180 8.54 5.24 -27.52
C MET A 180 8.51 6.70 -27.93
N GLY A 181 9.70 7.23 -28.24
CA GLY A 181 9.82 8.50 -28.95
C GLY A 181 9.09 8.44 -30.30
N PRO A 182 8.61 9.58 -30.81
CA PRO A 182 7.88 9.61 -32.07
C PRO A 182 8.83 9.26 -33.23
N GLY A 183 8.77 8.01 -33.67
CA GLY A 183 9.60 7.50 -34.74
C GLY A 183 8.83 6.51 -35.62
N GLY A 184 8.24 7.04 -36.69
CA GLY A 184 7.95 6.24 -37.88
C GLY A 184 6.52 6.36 -38.39
N MET A 185 6.32 7.23 -39.38
CA MET A 185 5.52 6.96 -40.59
C MET A 185 5.46 8.21 -41.48
N MET A 186 6.51 8.48 -42.27
CA MET A 186 6.40 9.11 -43.59
C MET A 186 7.65 8.77 -44.42
N GLY A 187 7.45 8.06 -45.54
CA GLY A 187 8.48 7.82 -46.53
C GLY A 187 8.06 6.75 -47.53
N PRO A 188 7.14 7.05 -48.47
CA PRO A 188 6.88 6.15 -49.57
C PRO A 188 8.11 6.10 -50.49
N GLY A 189 8.77 4.95 -50.54
CA GLY A 189 9.68 4.59 -51.62
C GLY A 189 8.89 4.48 -52.92
N GLY A 190 9.00 5.49 -53.77
CA GLY A 190 8.46 5.52 -55.12
C GLY A 190 9.58 5.78 -56.15
N MET A 191 10.01 4.69 -56.80
CA MET A 191 10.49 4.61 -58.19
C MET A 191 11.29 5.82 -58.75
N MET A 192 12.62 5.71 -58.77
CA MET A 192 13.44 6.42 -59.75
C MET A 192 13.71 5.51 -60.95
N GLY A 193 13.18 5.88 -62.11
CA GLY A 193 13.71 5.48 -63.41
C GLY A 193 13.74 6.72 -64.30
N PRO A 194 14.87 7.00 -64.96
CA PRO A 194 14.74 7.42 -66.35
C PRO A 194 15.83 6.86 -67.26
N GLY A 195 15.42 6.58 -68.49
CA GLY A 195 16.18 7.00 -69.67
C GLY A 195 17.13 5.97 -70.28
N GLY A 196 16.59 5.21 -71.24
CA GLY A 196 17.39 4.56 -72.28
C GLY A 196 18.20 5.59 -73.07
N ARG A 197 19.41 5.18 -73.45
CA ARG A 197 20.25 5.86 -74.43
C ARG A 197 19.93 5.31 -75.83
N PRO A 198 19.88 6.13 -76.89
CA PRO A 198 20.05 5.63 -78.25
C PRO A 198 21.51 5.21 -78.49
#